data_AF-A0A8J4A1Z0-F1
#
_entry.id   AF-A0A8J4A1Z0-F1
#
_cell.length_a   1.000
_cell.length_b   1.000
_cell.length_c   1.000
_cell.angle_alpha   90.00
_cell.angle_beta   90.00
_cell.angle_gamma   90.00
#
_symmetry.space_group_name_H-M   'P 1'
#
loop_
_entity.id
_entity.type
_entity.pdbx_description
1 polymer ?
#
loop_
_entity_poly.entity_id
_entity_poly.type
_entity_poly.pdbx_seq_one_letter_code
_entity_poly.pdbx_strand_id
1 'polypeptide(L)' 'MCDEVSAAGLVCVRFHEPDLRGALTAAALEPAARRFVSHLPRALSASLPVVKGGET' A
#
# COMPACT_ATOMS: atom_id res chain seq x y z
N MET A 1 -6.43 -0.03 0.42
CA MET A 1 -5.50 -0.66 1.38
C MET A 1 -5.26 0.19 2.63
N CYS A 2 -4.54 1.32 2.60
CA CYS A 2 -4.25 2.07 3.83
C CYS A 2 -5.52 2.61 4.52
N ASP A 3 -6.50 3.10 3.76
CA ASP A 3 -7.77 3.58 4.31
C ASP A 3 -8.61 2.45 4.92
N GLU A 4 -8.56 1.26 4.32
CA GLU A 4 -9.24 0.05 4.83
C GLU A 4 -8.59 -0.44 6.14
N VAL A 5 -7.27 -0.31 6.25
CA VAL A 5 -6.50 -0.62 7.47
C VAL A 5 -6.87 0.36 8.58
N SER A 6 -6.98 1.65 8.30
CA SER A 6 -7.47 2.64 9.27
C SER A 6 -8.92 2.40 9.66
N ALA A 7 -9.80 2.03 8.72
CA ALA A 7 -11.18 1.65 9.00
C ALA A 7 -11.27 0.39 9.89
N ALA A 8 -10.28 -0.50 9.82
CA ALA A 8 -10.12 -1.66 10.70
C ALA A 8 -9.51 -1.31 12.08
N GLY A 9 -9.27 -0.03 12.38
CA GLY A 9 -8.72 0.44 13.65
C GLY A 9 -7.20 0.21 13.80
N LEU A 10 -6.49 -0.02 12.70
CA LEU A 10 -5.05 -0.23 12.70
C LEU A 10 -4.28 1.05 12.35
N VAL A 11 -3.08 1.18 12.90
CA VAL A 11 -2.12 2.22 12.54
C VAL A 11 -1.35 1.76 11.31
N CYS A 12 -1.22 2.63 10.30
CA CYS A 12 -0.46 2.37 9.08
C CYS A 12 0.65 3.41 8.92
N VAL A 13 1.91 2.97 8.90
CA VAL A 13 3.07 3.81 8.60
C VAL A 13 3.55 3.51 7.18
N ARG A 14 3.63 4.53 6.34
CA ARG A 14 3.97 4.42 4.91
C ARG A 14 5.43 4.79 4.66
N PHE A 15 6.10 4.01 3.81
CA PHE A 15 7.49 4.23 3.41
C PHE A 15 7.55 4.49 1.90
N HIS A 16 7.98 5.70 1.56
CA HIS A 16 8.13 6.15 0.18
C HIS A 16 9.61 6.18 -0.17
N GLU A 17 9.97 5.67 -1.34
CA GLU A 17 11.33 5.65 -1.84
C GLU A 17 11.59 6.87 -2.75
N PRO A 18 12.41 7.85 -2.34
CA PRO A 18 12.69 9.03 -3.14
C PRO A 18 13.26 8.69 -4.52
N ASP A 19 14.16 7.70 -4.57
CA ASP A 19 14.85 7.29 -5.79
C ASP A 19 13.90 6.64 -6.82
N LEU A 20 12.74 6.18 -6.37
CA LEU A 20 11.65 5.66 -7.20
C LEU A 20 10.54 6.69 -7.41
N ARG A 21 10.91 7.98 -7.57
CA ARG A 21 9.96 9.09 -7.75
C ARG A 21 8.96 9.21 -6.60
N GLY A 22 9.37 8.87 -5.38
CA GLY A 22 8.49 8.87 -4.20
C GLY A 22 7.46 7.74 -4.20
N ALA A 23 7.68 6.65 -4.95
CA ALA A 23 6.79 5.50 -4.95
C ALA A 23 6.66 4.89 -3.55
N LEU A 24 5.44 4.49 -3.19
CA LEU A 24 5.20 3.71 -1.97
C LEU A 24 5.76 2.29 -2.15
N THR A 25 6.75 1.92 -1.36
CA THR A 25 7.43 0.61 -1.48
C THR A 25 7.08 -0.33 -0.32
N ALA A 26 6.73 0.22 0.85
CA ALA A 26 6.35 -0.58 2.01
C ALA A 26 5.36 0.16 2.92
N ALA A 27 4.64 -0.61 3.75
CA ALA A 27 3.84 -0.10 4.85
C ALA A 27 3.95 -1.02 6.07
N ALA A 28 4.09 -0.45 7.26
CA ALA A 28 4.05 -1.16 8.53
C ALA A 28 2.68 -0.97 9.20
N LEU A 29 2.12 -2.06 9.73
CA LEU A 29 0.78 -2.08 10.32
C LEU A 29 0.85 -2.49 11.80
N GLU A 30 0.32 -1.65 12.68
CA GLU A 30 0.27 -1.89 14.12
C GLU A 30 -1.16 -1.85 14.69
N PRO A 31 -1.50 -2.72 15.65
CA PRO A 31 -0.70 -3.86 16.15
C PRO A 31 -0.49 -4.93 15.08
N ALA A 32 0.55 -5.76 15.21
CA ALA A 32 0.94 -6.84 14.31
C ALA A 32 -0.23 -7.47 13.53
N ALA A 33 -0.50 -6.93 12.33
CA ALA A 33 -1.73 -7.17 11.58
C ALA A 33 -1.64 -8.38 10.63
N ARG A 34 -0.71 -9.31 10.89
CA ARG A 34 -0.38 -10.44 10.00
C ARG A 34 -1.63 -11.21 9.55
N ARG A 35 -2.61 -11.41 10.45
CA ARG A 35 -3.88 -12.10 10.17
C ARG A 35 -4.77 -11.39 9.14
N PHE A 36 -4.65 -10.07 9.01
CA PHE A 36 -5.46 -9.25 8.10
C PHE A 36 -4.82 -9.14 6.73
N VAL A 37 -3.49 -9.16 6.66
CA VAL A 37 -2.74 -9.06 5.40
C VAL A 37 -2.35 -10.42 4.81
N SER A 38 -2.47 -11.51 5.57
CA SER A 38 -2.10 -12.88 5.13
C SER A 38 -2.91 -13.40 3.96
N HIS A 39 -4.09 -12.84 3.72
CA HIS A 39 -4.99 -13.24 2.63
C HIS A 39 -4.93 -12.31 1.42
N LEU A 40 -4.17 -11.22 1.50
CA LEU A 40 -4.04 -10.30 0.38
C LEU A 40 -3.18 -10.94 -0.72
N PRO A 41 -3.64 -10.90 -1.99
CA PRO A 41 -2.84 -11.34 -3.11
C PRO A 41 -1.49 -10.64 -3.09
N ARG A 42 -0.41 -11.41 -3.27
CA ARG A 42 0.97 -10.91 -3.34
C ARG A 42 1.13 -9.79 -4.39
N ALA A 43 0.27 -9.79 -5.42
CA ALA A 43 0.16 -8.75 -6.45
C ALA A 43 -0.27 -7.36 -5.93
N LEU A 44 -0.94 -7.28 -4.77
CA LEU A 44 -1.26 -6.00 -4.12
C LEU A 44 -0.05 -5.38 -3.40
N SER A 45 1.10 -6.07 -3.34
CA SER A 45 2.36 -5.55 -2.82
C SER A 45 3.09 -4.61 -3.80
N ALA A 46 2.62 -4.49 -5.04
CA ALA A 46 3.10 -3.53 -6.01
C ALA A 46 1.94 -3.11 -6.93
N SER A 47 1.19 -2.08 -6.52
CA SER A 47 0.29 -1.41 -7.44
C SER A 47 1.09 -0.37 -8.22
N LEU A 48 1.54 -0.74 -9.42
CA LEU A 48 1.95 0.25 -10.42
C LEU A 48 0.74 1.15 -10.73
N PRO A 49 0.94 2.46 -10.91
CA PRO A 49 -0.14 3.31 -11.34
C PRO A 49 -0.59 2.88 -12.74
N VAL A 50 -1.89 2.58 -12.89
CA VAL A 50 -2.53 2.62 -14.20
C VAL A 50 -2.50 4.07 -14.66
N VAL A 51 -1.57 4.39 -15.56
CA VAL A 51 -1.70 5.57 -16.41
C VAL A 51 -2.86 5.28 -17.36
N LYS A 52 -4.03 5.85 -17.09
CA LYS A 52 -5.06 6.01 -18.13
C LYS A 52 -4.53 7.02 -19.13
N GLY A 53 -4.49 6.62 -20.40
CA GLY A 53 -4.06 7.45 -21.51
C GLY A 53 -4.82 8.78 -21.55
N GLY A 54 -4.09 9.84 -21.85
CA GLY A 54 -4.62 11.08 -22.37
C GLY A 54 -4.15 11.20 -23.81
N GLU A 55 -5.03 10.87 -24.75
CA GLU A 55 -5.00 11.41 -26.10
C GLU A 55 -5.17 12.93 -26.03
N THR A 56 -4.24 13.66 -26.64
CA THR A 56 -4.48 14.86 -27.45
C THR A 56 -3.41 14.94 -28.52
#